data_AF-A0A314Y564-F1
#
_entry.id   AF-A0A314Y564-F1
#
_cell.length_a   1.000
_cell.length_b   1.000
_cell.length_c   1.000
_cell.angle_alpha   90.00
_cell.angle_beta   90.00
_cell.angle_gamma   90.00
#
_symmetry.space_group_name_H-M   'P 1'
#
loop_
_entity.id
_entity.type
_entity.pdbx_description
1 polymer ?
#
loop_
_entity_poly.entity_id
_entity_poly.type
_entity_poly.pdbx_seq_one_letter_code
_entity_poly.pdbx_strand_id
1 'polypeptide(L)'
;MMQDPDDTLKRKTFELLYKMKKSSNVEVIVDRMIDYMISINDNHYKTYIASRCVEIAEQFAPSNQRFIQVESYLRIIGEPKLPSVFLQVICWVLGEYGTADGKYSASYITGKLCDVAEAYSNDESAYAVTAIMKIYAFEISAQRKVDILPECQSLVEELSASHSTDLQQRAYELQAVISLDAPAVESIMPSDASCEDIEIDKRLSFLNGYVQQALEKGAQPYIPENERSGMLNISMKL
;
A
#
# COMPACT_ATOMS: atom_id res chain seq x y z
N MET A 1 23.55 1.28 -23.92
CA MET A 1 23.94 2.06 -22.72
C MET A 1 23.59 1.36 -21.41
N MET A 2 22.38 0.82 -21.21
CA MET A 2 22.12 -0.04 -20.02
C MET A 2 22.65 -1.47 -20.12
N GLN A 3 23.19 -1.84 -21.29
CA GLN A 3 23.97 -3.07 -21.50
C GLN A 3 25.48 -2.88 -21.30
N ASP A 4 25.91 -1.71 -20.80
CA ASP A 4 27.33 -1.42 -20.58
C ASP A 4 27.87 -2.29 -19.42
N PRO A 5 29.05 -2.93 -19.54
CA PRO A 5 29.59 -3.75 -18.46
C PRO A 5 29.92 -2.96 -17.18
N ASP A 6 30.11 -1.64 -17.25
CA ASP A 6 30.41 -0.80 -16.08
C ASP A 6 29.13 -0.42 -15.30
N ASP A 7 28.98 -1.01 -14.11
CA ASP A 7 27.87 -0.72 -13.22
C ASP A 7 27.80 0.75 -12.78
N THR A 8 28.93 1.46 -12.70
CA THR A 8 28.95 2.90 -12.39
C THR A 8 28.28 3.71 -13.49
N LEU A 9 28.53 3.35 -14.75
CA LEU A 9 27.91 4.01 -15.90
C LEU A 9 26.41 3.69 -15.96
N LYS A 10 26.02 2.44 -15.68
CA LYS A 10 24.61 2.06 -15.59
C LYS A 10 23.88 2.85 -14.50
N ARG A 11 24.48 3.03 -13.32
CA ARG A 11 23.92 3.85 -12.21
C ARG A 11 23.71 5.31 -12.62
N LYS A 12 24.71 5.94 -13.24
CA LYS A 12 24.59 7.33 -13.74
C LYS A 12 23.52 7.46 -14.83
N THR A 13 23.42 6.46 -15.71
CA THR A 13 22.41 6.42 -16.76
C THR A 13 21.00 6.31 -16.17
N PHE A 14 20.82 5.45 -15.16
CA PHE A 14 19.58 5.34 -14.40
C PHE A 14 19.16 6.68 -13.78
N GLU A 15 20.07 7.33 -13.06
CA GLU A 15 19.80 8.64 -12.42
C GLU A 15 19.38 9.70 -13.44
N LEU A 16 20.00 9.69 -14.62
CA LEU A 16 19.65 10.61 -15.69
C LEU A 16 18.25 10.32 -16.25
N LEU A 17 17.92 9.05 -16.53
CA LEU A 17 16.59 8.64 -16.99
C LEU A 17 15.52 9.04 -15.98
N TYR A 18 15.74 8.75 -14.70
CA TYR A 18 14.84 9.12 -13.63
C TYR A 18 14.65 10.65 -13.53
N LYS A 19 15.69 11.47 -13.77
CA LYS A 19 15.54 12.94 -13.78
C LYS A 19 14.83 13.48 -15.02
N MET A 20 14.90 12.78 -16.15
CA MET A 20 14.28 13.17 -17.43
C MET A 20 12.84 12.67 -17.61
N LYS A 21 12.26 12.05 -16.58
CA LYS A 21 10.88 11.54 -16.59
C LYS A 21 9.87 12.64 -16.84
N LYS A 22 8.95 12.38 -17.76
CA LYS A 22 7.80 13.21 -18.12
C LYS A 22 6.68 12.29 -18.63
N SER A 23 5.48 12.83 -18.78
CA SER A 23 4.35 12.04 -19.26
C SER A 23 4.62 11.37 -20.60
N SER A 24 5.35 12.01 -21.52
CA SER A 24 5.62 11.40 -22.82
C SER A 24 6.61 10.22 -22.82
N ASN A 25 7.29 9.90 -21.72
CA ASN A 25 8.35 8.87 -21.69
C ASN A 25 8.41 8.02 -20.41
N VAL A 26 7.52 8.24 -19.44
CA VAL A 26 7.54 7.54 -18.15
C VAL A 26 7.43 6.03 -18.30
N GLU A 27 6.61 5.54 -19.23
CA GLU A 27 6.47 4.12 -19.58
C GLU A 27 7.81 3.46 -19.89
N VAL A 28 8.50 4.01 -20.90
CA VAL A 28 9.79 3.50 -21.36
C VAL A 28 10.84 3.59 -20.27
N ILE A 29 10.75 4.59 -19.39
CA ILE A 29 11.66 4.74 -18.26
C ILE A 29 11.40 3.65 -17.22
N VAL A 30 10.15 3.43 -16.80
CA VAL A 30 9.79 2.40 -15.81
C VAL A 30 10.18 1.00 -16.30
N ASP A 31 9.84 0.65 -17.55
CA ASP A 31 10.24 -0.64 -18.14
C ASP A 31 11.75 -0.85 -18.09
N ARG A 32 12.50 0.19 -18.47
CA ARG A 32 13.97 0.18 -18.40
C ARG A 32 14.47 0.04 -16.97
N MET A 33 13.87 0.74 -16.02
CA MET A 33 14.25 0.64 -14.60
C MET A 33 14.02 -0.78 -14.06
N ILE A 34 12.90 -1.39 -14.43
CA ILE A 34 12.56 -2.78 -14.09
C ILE A 34 13.59 -3.74 -14.68
N ASP A 35 13.85 -3.67 -15.99
CA ASP A 35 14.81 -4.55 -16.66
C ASP A 35 16.21 -4.41 -16.04
N TYR A 36 16.62 -3.17 -15.73
CA TYR A 36 17.90 -2.93 -15.08
C TYR A 36 17.93 -3.52 -13.66
N MET A 37 16.88 -3.33 -12.87
CA MET A 37 16.77 -3.90 -11.52
C MET A 37 16.80 -5.43 -11.51
N ILE A 38 16.17 -6.09 -12.48
CA ILE A 38 16.21 -7.55 -12.61
C ILE A 38 17.64 -8.02 -12.95
N SER A 39 18.37 -7.24 -13.77
CA SER A 39 19.73 -7.60 -14.22
C SER A 39 20.83 -7.44 -13.17
N ILE A 40 20.64 -6.59 -12.15
CA ILE A 40 21.66 -6.36 -11.12
C ILE A 40 21.59 -7.43 -10.01
N ASN A 41 22.72 -7.68 -9.34
CA ASN A 41 22.77 -8.58 -8.18
C ASN A 41 22.75 -7.84 -6.84
N ASP A 42 23.03 -6.53 -6.83
CA ASP A 42 23.10 -5.71 -5.62
C ASP A 42 21.69 -5.42 -5.07
N ASN A 43 21.30 -6.14 -4.02
CA ASN A 43 19.99 -6.01 -3.38
C ASN A 43 19.73 -4.60 -2.82
N HIS A 44 20.75 -3.93 -2.25
CA HIS A 44 20.58 -2.57 -1.74
C HIS A 44 20.23 -1.61 -2.87
N TYR A 45 20.91 -1.76 -4.00
CA TYR A 45 20.64 -0.92 -5.16
C TYR A 45 19.32 -1.28 -5.85
N LYS A 46 18.89 -2.55 -5.83
CA LYS A 46 17.54 -2.93 -6.27
C LYS A 46 16.47 -2.24 -5.42
N THR A 47 16.60 -2.22 -4.09
CA THR A 47 15.67 -1.51 -3.20
C THR A 47 15.63 -0.01 -3.49
N TYR A 48 16.77 0.59 -3.82
CA TYR A 48 16.82 1.99 -4.25
C TYR A 48 16.05 2.22 -5.56
N ILE A 49 16.26 1.37 -6.58
CA ILE A 49 15.52 1.45 -7.85
C ILE A 49 14.02 1.26 -7.61
N ALA A 50 13.64 0.28 -6.78
CA ALA A 50 12.25 0.02 -6.40
C ALA A 50 11.60 1.25 -5.78
N SER A 51 12.28 1.91 -4.84
CA SER A 51 11.81 3.16 -4.21
C SER A 51 11.56 4.27 -5.24
N ARG A 52 12.42 4.39 -6.26
CA ARG A 52 12.22 5.34 -7.37
C ARG A 52 11.04 4.97 -8.26
N CYS A 53 10.76 3.68 -8.46
CA CYS A 53 9.54 3.24 -9.16
C CYS A 53 8.29 3.65 -8.37
N VAL A 54 8.31 3.58 -7.02
CA VAL A 54 7.18 4.07 -6.18
C VAL A 54 6.93 5.55 -6.36
N GLU A 55 7.97 6.35 -6.27
CA GLU A 55 7.84 7.81 -6.43
C GLU A 55 7.27 8.17 -7.81
N ILE A 56 7.65 7.43 -8.85
CA ILE A 56 7.05 7.57 -10.18
C ILE A 56 5.58 7.13 -10.17
N ALA A 57 5.26 6.02 -9.52
CA ALA A 57 3.90 5.51 -9.40
C ALA A 57 2.96 6.54 -8.82
N GLU A 58 3.36 7.16 -7.71
CA GLU A 58 2.61 8.21 -7.02
C GLU A 58 2.54 9.50 -7.83
N GLN A 59 3.66 9.94 -8.41
CA GLN A 59 3.72 11.20 -9.17
C GLN A 59 2.83 11.17 -10.42
N PHE A 60 2.76 10.03 -11.09
CA PHE A 60 1.97 9.85 -12.30
C PHE A 60 0.60 9.23 -12.01
N ALA A 61 0.28 9.03 -10.73
CA ALA A 61 -1.00 8.51 -10.31
C ALA A 61 -2.14 9.34 -10.97
N PRO A 62 -2.28 10.66 -10.86
CA PRO A 62 -3.49 11.35 -11.32
C PRO A 62 -3.83 11.29 -12.83
N SER A 63 -3.03 10.60 -13.65
CA SER A 63 -3.15 10.49 -15.11
C SER A 63 -3.46 9.05 -15.58
N ASN A 64 -3.86 8.91 -16.85
CA ASN A 64 -4.02 7.61 -17.53
C ASN A 64 -2.75 6.73 -17.54
N GLN A 65 -1.64 7.22 -16.97
CA GLN A 65 -0.35 6.53 -16.90
C GLN A 65 -0.23 5.60 -15.67
N ARG A 66 -1.23 5.60 -14.77
CA ARG A 66 -1.39 4.55 -13.73
C ARG A 66 -1.42 3.15 -14.33
N PHE A 67 -2.20 2.97 -15.39
CA PHE A 67 -2.44 1.66 -16.02
C PHE A 67 -1.19 1.08 -16.69
N ILE A 68 -0.28 1.95 -17.13
CA ILE A 68 0.97 1.53 -17.78
C ILE A 68 1.82 0.69 -16.82
N GLN A 69 1.79 1.01 -15.53
CA GLN A 69 2.56 0.28 -14.53
C GLN A 69 1.98 -1.09 -14.21
N VAL A 70 0.66 -1.25 -14.35
CA VAL A 70 -0.03 -2.54 -14.14
C VAL A 70 0.52 -3.60 -15.10
N GLU A 71 0.66 -3.27 -16.40
CA GLU A 71 1.22 -4.19 -17.40
C GLU A 71 2.65 -4.62 -17.08
N SER A 72 3.53 -3.64 -16.82
CA SER A 72 4.95 -3.90 -16.54
C SER A 72 5.12 -4.73 -15.27
N TYR A 73 4.28 -4.51 -14.25
CA TYR A 73 4.33 -5.26 -13.01
C TYR A 73 3.72 -6.66 -13.13
N LEU A 74 2.63 -6.84 -13.88
CA LEU A 74 2.08 -8.17 -14.18
C LEU A 74 3.06 -9.05 -14.96
N ARG A 75 3.87 -8.44 -15.85
CA ARG A 75 4.92 -9.15 -16.59
C ARG A 75 5.96 -9.80 -15.67
N ILE A 76 6.25 -9.18 -14.53
CA ILE A 76 7.38 -9.55 -13.67
C ILE A 76 6.99 -10.12 -12.32
N ILE A 77 5.73 -10.04 -11.89
CA ILE A 77 5.29 -10.45 -10.53
C ILE A 77 5.64 -11.91 -10.19
N GLY A 78 5.75 -12.77 -11.19
CA GLY A 78 6.17 -14.17 -11.04
C GLY A 78 7.67 -14.42 -11.16
N GLU A 79 8.48 -13.39 -11.39
CA GLU A 79 9.93 -13.54 -11.50
C GLU A 79 10.55 -13.85 -10.12
N PRO A 80 11.42 -14.87 -10.02
CA PRO A 80 12.05 -15.20 -8.76
C PRO A 80 13.03 -14.10 -8.34
N LYS A 81 13.16 -13.86 -7.02
CA LYS A 81 14.15 -12.95 -6.41
C LYS A 81 13.88 -11.46 -6.69
N LEU A 82 12.63 -11.06 -6.85
CA LEU A 82 12.29 -9.65 -6.75
C LEU A 82 12.60 -9.14 -5.33
N PRO A 83 13.11 -7.90 -5.19
CA PRO A 83 13.28 -7.30 -3.88
C PRO A 83 11.95 -7.22 -3.14
N SER A 84 11.96 -7.54 -1.85
CA SER A 84 10.80 -7.44 -0.94
C SER A 84 10.02 -6.13 -1.14
N VAL A 85 10.69 -4.99 -0.99
CA VAL A 85 10.10 -3.65 -1.17
C VAL A 85 9.46 -3.48 -2.54
N PHE A 86 10.05 -4.05 -3.60
CA PHE A 86 9.49 -3.93 -4.93
C PHE A 86 8.24 -4.79 -5.12
N LEU A 87 8.23 -5.99 -4.54
CA LEU A 87 7.06 -6.86 -4.55
C LEU A 87 5.89 -6.24 -3.77
N GLN A 88 6.16 -5.60 -2.63
CA GLN A 88 5.16 -4.83 -1.88
C GLN A 88 4.53 -3.71 -2.74
N VAL A 89 5.34 -3.04 -3.56
CA VAL A 89 4.89 -2.00 -4.50
C VAL A 89 4.04 -2.59 -5.60
N ILE A 90 4.45 -3.72 -6.18
CA ILE A 90 3.64 -4.43 -7.17
C ILE A 90 2.28 -4.77 -6.58
N CYS A 91 2.24 -5.39 -5.39
CA CYS A 91 0.99 -5.72 -4.72
C CYS A 91 0.11 -4.48 -4.50
N TRP A 92 0.69 -3.38 -4.00
CA TRP A 92 -0.04 -2.13 -3.80
C TRP A 92 -0.63 -1.58 -5.12
N VAL A 93 0.18 -1.47 -6.18
CA VAL A 93 -0.25 -0.94 -7.48
C VAL A 93 -1.34 -1.81 -8.10
N LEU A 94 -1.22 -3.13 -8.02
CA LEU A 94 -2.23 -4.05 -8.54
C LEU A 94 -3.52 -4.01 -7.71
N GLY A 95 -3.42 -3.85 -6.39
CA GLY A 95 -4.58 -3.70 -5.51
C GLY A 95 -5.39 -2.42 -5.77
N GLU A 96 -4.71 -1.33 -6.13
CA GLU A 96 -5.34 -0.04 -6.43
C GLU A 96 -5.86 0.05 -7.88
N TYR A 97 -5.09 -0.47 -8.84
CA TYR A 97 -5.30 -0.15 -10.25
C TYR A 97 -5.47 -1.38 -11.15
N GLY A 98 -5.26 -2.59 -10.65
CA GLY A 98 -5.20 -3.81 -11.46
C GLY A 98 -6.49 -4.11 -12.25
N THR A 99 -7.64 -3.65 -11.77
CA THR A 99 -8.95 -3.82 -12.43
C THR A 99 -9.59 -2.51 -12.90
N ALA A 100 -8.94 -1.37 -12.64
CA ALA A 100 -9.58 -0.06 -12.77
C ALA A 100 -9.84 0.38 -14.23
N ASP A 101 -9.07 -0.12 -15.21
CA ASP A 101 -9.32 0.11 -16.65
C ASP A 101 -10.21 -0.96 -17.30
N GLY A 102 -10.61 -1.99 -16.55
CA GLY A 102 -11.39 -3.12 -17.05
C GLY A 102 -10.64 -4.05 -18.02
N LYS A 103 -9.32 -3.89 -18.20
CA LYS A 103 -8.51 -4.73 -19.09
C LYS A 103 -8.31 -6.14 -18.54
N TYR A 104 -8.20 -6.26 -17.22
CA TYR A 104 -8.03 -7.51 -16.51
C TYR A 104 -9.22 -7.80 -15.58
N SER A 105 -9.60 -9.07 -15.47
CA SER A 105 -10.61 -9.48 -14.49
C SER A 105 -10.03 -9.48 -13.09
N ALA A 106 -10.88 -9.26 -12.08
CA ALA A 106 -10.50 -9.40 -10.68
C ALA A 106 -9.86 -10.77 -10.40
N SER A 107 -10.45 -11.85 -10.90
CA SER A 107 -9.92 -13.22 -10.76
C SER A 107 -8.50 -13.37 -11.34
N TYR A 108 -8.20 -12.74 -12.47
CA TYR A 108 -6.86 -12.82 -13.06
C TYR A 108 -5.81 -12.17 -12.16
N ILE A 109 -6.12 -10.97 -11.64
CA ILE A 109 -5.20 -10.23 -10.77
C ILE A 109 -5.08 -10.91 -9.40
N THR A 110 -6.19 -11.32 -8.79
CA THR A 110 -6.17 -11.98 -7.47
C THR A 110 -5.49 -13.34 -7.51
N GLY A 111 -5.60 -14.09 -8.62
CA GLY A 111 -4.80 -15.31 -8.82
C GLY A 111 -3.30 -15.04 -8.75
N LYS A 112 -2.81 -13.99 -9.43
CA LYS A 112 -1.39 -13.58 -9.36
C LYS A 112 -0.96 -13.13 -7.96
N LEU A 113 -1.84 -12.48 -7.21
CA LEU A 113 -1.55 -12.08 -5.84
C LEU A 113 -1.57 -13.29 -4.88
N CYS A 114 -2.43 -14.28 -5.13
CA CYS A 114 -2.46 -15.53 -4.39
C CYS A 114 -1.14 -16.32 -4.63
N ASP A 115 -0.63 -16.38 -5.87
CA ASP A 115 0.72 -16.94 -6.17
C ASP A 115 1.83 -16.24 -5.35
N VAL A 116 1.75 -14.90 -5.21
CA VAL A 116 2.72 -14.12 -4.41
C VAL A 116 2.60 -14.45 -2.92
N ALA A 117 1.38 -14.51 -2.39
CA ALA A 117 1.16 -14.77 -0.98
C ALA A 117 1.67 -16.15 -0.56
N GLU A 118 1.58 -17.14 -1.46
CA GLU A 118 2.08 -18.50 -1.27
C GLU A 118 3.61 -18.61 -1.43
N ALA A 119 4.19 -17.87 -2.37
CA ALA A 119 5.63 -17.95 -2.67
C ALA A 119 6.53 -17.19 -1.68
N TYR A 120 5.98 -16.22 -0.92
CA TYR A 120 6.72 -15.34 -0.02
C TYR A 120 6.18 -15.42 1.42
N SER A 121 6.85 -14.77 2.39
CA SER A 121 6.54 -14.92 3.81
C SER A 121 6.30 -13.59 4.53
N ASN A 122 5.39 -13.57 5.49
CA ASN A 122 5.08 -12.45 6.40
C ASN A 122 4.68 -11.15 5.68
N ASP A 123 5.63 -10.29 5.34
CA ASP A 123 5.31 -8.93 4.90
C ASP A 123 4.75 -8.93 3.49
N GLU A 124 5.36 -9.62 2.53
CA GLU A 124 4.89 -9.65 1.15
C GLU A 124 3.51 -10.31 1.04
N SER A 125 3.27 -11.38 1.80
CA SER A 125 1.97 -12.02 1.91
C SER A 125 0.92 -11.05 2.46
N ALA A 126 1.28 -10.22 3.46
CA ALA A 126 0.39 -9.22 4.02
C ALA A 126 -0.02 -8.15 2.98
N TYR A 127 0.93 -7.69 2.15
CA TYR A 127 0.64 -6.77 1.05
C TYR A 127 -0.24 -7.42 -0.03
N ALA A 128 0.02 -8.67 -0.38
CA ALA A 128 -0.79 -9.41 -1.36
C ALA A 128 -2.24 -9.59 -0.89
N VAL A 129 -2.45 -9.98 0.38
CA VAL A 129 -3.79 -10.15 0.97
C VAL A 129 -4.55 -8.82 1.00
N THR A 130 -3.88 -7.73 1.37
CA THR A 130 -4.49 -6.40 1.33
C THR A 130 -4.84 -5.97 -0.10
N ALA A 131 -4.01 -6.29 -1.08
CA ALA A 131 -4.31 -6.01 -2.48
C ALA A 131 -5.54 -6.81 -2.98
N ILE A 132 -5.65 -8.08 -2.61
CA ILE A 132 -6.83 -8.92 -2.90
C ILE A 132 -8.09 -8.30 -2.26
N MET A 133 -7.99 -7.85 -1.01
CA MET A 133 -9.09 -7.18 -0.31
C MET A 133 -9.57 -5.93 -1.03
N LYS A 134 -8.65 -5.07 -1.48
CA LYS A 134 -8.98 -3.86 -2.25
C LYS A 134 -9.69 -4.18 -3.56
N ILE A 135 -9.20 -5.18 -4.29
CA ILE A 135 -9.81 -5.59 -5.56
C ILE A 135 -11.25 -6.08 -5.32
N TYR A 136 -11.47 -6.97 -4.36
CA TYR A 136 -12.82 -7.46 -4.08
C TYR A 136 -13.73 -6.35 -3.55
N ALA A 137 -13.23 -5.48 -2.68
CA ALA A 137 -14.00 -4.32 -2.21
C ALA A 137 -14.44 -3.44 -3.39
N PHE A 138 -13.53 -3.12 -4.32
CA PHE A 138 -13.84 -2.32 -5.50
C PHE A 138 -14.91 -2.99 -6.39
N GLU A 139 -14.80 -4.30 -6.63
CA GLU A 139 -15.78 -5.04 -7.42
C GLU A 139 -17.16 -5.09 -6.73
N ILE A 140 -17.20 -5.31 -5.40
CA ILE A 140 -18.43 -5.34 -4.62
C ILE A 140 -19.10 -3.96 -4.63
N SER A 141 -18.37 -2.89 -4.35
CA SER A 141 -18.87 -1.51 -4.40
C SER A 141 -19.39 -1.14 -5.79
N ALA A 142 -18.73 -1.61 -6.85
CA ALA A 142 -19.17 -1.44 -8.24
C ALA A 142 -20.36 -2.34 -8.62
N GLN A 143 -20.92 -3.12 -7.69
CA GLN A 143 -21.99 -4.10 -7.90
C GLN A 143 -21.68 -5.13 -9.00
N ARG A 144 -20.38 -5.43 -9.20
CA ARG A 144 -19.94 -6.45 -10.13
C ARG A 144 -19.87 -7.80 -9.42
N LYS A 145 -20.09 -8.87 -10.17
CA LYS A 145 -20.01 -10.22 -9.62
C LYS A 145 -18.54 -10.53 -9.31
N VAL A 146 -18.24 -10.74 -8.03
CA VAL A 146 -16.93 -11.25 -7.61
C VAL A 146 -16.89 -12.76 -7.79
N ASP A 147 -15.94 -13.23 -8.59
CA ASP A 147 -15.61 -14.65 -8.71
C ASP A 147 -14.41 -14.96 -7.82
N ILE A 148 -14.67 -15.47 -6.62
CA ILE A 148 -13.63 -15.76 -5.64
C ILE A 148 -13.00 -17.09 -6.00
N LEU A 149 -11.73 -17.03 -6.39
CA LEU A 149 -10.95 -18.21 -6.76
C LEU A 149 -10.78 -19.19 -5.57
N PRO A 150 -10.83 -20.51 -5.80
CA PRO A 150 -10.58 -21.52 -4.77
C PRO A 150 -9.24 -21.34 -4.05
N GLU A 151 -8.19 -20.98 -4.80
CA GLU A 151 -6.84 -20.74 -4.27
C GLU A 151 -6.85 -19.60 -3.25
N CYS A 152 -7.64 -18.56 -3.50
CA CYS A 152 -7.76 -17.44 -2.57
C CYS A 152 -8.64 -17.78 -1.37
N GLN A 153 -9.61 -18.71 -1.48
CA GLN A 153 -10.31 -19.26 -0.31
C GLN A 153 -9.34 -20.07 0.57
N SER A 154 -8.57 -20.97 -0.04
CA SER A 154 -7.56 -21.78 0.67
C SER A 154 -6.50 -20.90 1.36
N LEU A 155 -6.01 -19.86 0.67
CA LEU A 155 -5.08 -18.89 1.24
C LEU A 155 -5.68 -18.22 2.49
N VAL A 156 -6.92 -17.77 2.42
CA VAL A 156 -7.60 -17.10 3.53
C VAL A 156 -7.82 -18.05 4.72
N GLU A 157 -8.18 -19.30 4.47
CA GLU A 157 -8.31 -20.32 5.50
C GLU A 157 -6.97 -20.60 6.21
N GLU A 158 -5.89 -20.75 5.43
CA GLU A 158 -4.54 -20.96 5.97
C GLU A 158 -4.09 -19.76 6.82
N LEU A 159 -4.22 -18.55 6.29
CA LEU A 159 -3.80 -17.33 6.96
C LEU A 159 -4.62 -17.05 8.23
N SER A 160 -5.89 -17.48 8.27
CA SER A 160 -6.72 -17.41 9.48
C SER A 160 -6.15 -18.26 10.64
N ALA A 161 -5.37 -19.29 10.33
CA ALA A 161 -4.65 -20.12 11.31
C ALA A 161 -3.17 -19.74 11.46
N SER A 162 -2.74 -18.64 10.83
CA SER A 162 -1.36 -18.17 10.89
C SER A 162 -0.95 -17.81 12.32
N HIS A 163 0.34 -17.99 12.61
CA HIS A 163 0.94 -17.55 13.87
C HIS A 163 1.24 -16.05 13.87
N SER A 164 1.22 -15.40 12.70
CA SER A 164 1.31 -13.96 12.58
C SER A 164 -0.05 -13.33 12.84
N THR A 165 -0.16 -12.55 13.91
CA THR A 165 -1.40 -11.85 14.25
C THR A 165 -1.81 -10.82 13.19
N ASP A 166 -0.85 -10.22 12.48
CA ASP A 166 -1.13 -9.31 11.37
C ASP A 166 -1.77 -10.05 10.18
N LEU A 167 -1.18 -11.18 9.76
CA LEU A 167 -1.74 -11.98 8.66
C LEU A 167 -3.10 -12.58 9.01
N GLN A 168 -3.24 -13.09 10.23
CA GLN A 168 -4.50 -13.61 10.73
C GLN A 168 -5.60 -12.53 10.73
N GLN A 169 -5.29 -11.32 11.22
CA GLN A 169 -6.23 -10.20 11.22
C GLN A 169 -6.65 -9.82 9.79
N ARG A 170 -5.71 -9.70 8.85
CA ARG A 170 -6.00 -9.40 7.44
C ARG A 170 -6.85 -10.47 6.76
N ALA A 171 -6.65 -11.74 7.10
CA ALA A 171 -7.47 -12.83 6.59
C ALA A 171 -8.93 -12.73 7.06
N TYR A 172 -9.15 -12.41 8.35
CA TYR A 172 -10.49 -12.18 8.88
C TYR A 172 -11.16 -10.94 8.29
N GLU A 173 -10.40 -9.86 8.10
CA GLU A 173 -10.90 -8.64 7.45
C GLU A 173 -11.32 -8.92 6.00
N LEU A 174 -10.51 -9.66 5.24
CA LEU A 174 -10.84 -10.07 3.88
C LEU A 174 -12.14 -10.90 3.84
N GLN A 175 -12.32 -11.88 4.74
CA GLN A 175 -13.57 -12.64 4.84
C GLN A 175 -14.77 -11.73 5.16
N ALA A 176 -14.59 -10.80 6.09
CA ALA A 176 -15.63 -9.86 6.47
C ALA A 176 -16.03 -8.99 5.26
N VAL A 177 -15.08 -8.36 4.58
CA VAL A 177 -15.32 -7.52 3.39
C VAL A 177 -16.08 -8.28 2.31
N ILE A 178 -15.68 -9.52 2.01
CA ILE A 178 -16.34 -10.37 1.01
C ILE A 178 -17.82 -10.65 1.36
N SER A 179 -18.15 -10.69 2.64
CA SER A 179 -19.51 -10.99 3.13
C SER A 179 -20.45 -9.78 3.20
N LEU A 180 -19.92 -8.57 3.02
CA LEU A 180 -20.68 -7.32 3.09
C LEU A 180 -21.38 -7.01 1.76
N ASP A 181 -22.41 -6.14 1.85
CA ASP A 181 -23.06 -5.58 0.67
C ASP A 181 -22.32 -4.32 0.16
N ALA A 182 -22.66 -3.88 -1.06
CA ALA A 182 -22.00 -2.76 -1.71
C ALA A 182 -21.98 -1.48 -0.86
N PRO A 183 -23.10 -1.04 -0.23
CA PRO A 183 -23.09 0.15 0.63
C PRO A 183 -22.19 0.01 1.86
N ALA A 184 -22.16 -1.16 2.51
CA ALA A 184 -21.29 -1.38 3.66
C ALA A 184 -19.81 -1.37 3.25
N VAL A 185 -19.46 -1.99 2.11
CA VAL A 185 -18.09 -1.97 1.58
C VAL A 185 -17.67 -0.56 1.21
N GLU A 186 -18.51 0.20 0.52
CA GLU A 186 -18.24 1.61 0.17
C GLU A 186 -18.01 2.48 1.41
N SER A 187 -18.71 2.20 2.52
CA SER A 187 -18.53 2.93 3.77
C SER A 187 -17.20 2.62 4.48
N ILE A 188 -16.65 1.41 4.35
CA ILE A 188 -15.41 1.02 5.04
C ILE A 188 -14.17 1.11 4.15
N MET A 189 -14.36 1.06 2.83
CA MET A 189 -13.29 1.09 1.82
C MET A 189 -13.75 1.87 0.58
N PRO A 190 -13.88 3.21 0.69
CA PRO A 190 -14.27 4.05 -0.43
C PRO A 190 -13.18 4.08 -1.51
N SER A 191 -13.59 4.08 -2.77
CA SER A 191 -12.68 3.96 -3.94
C SER A 191 -11.77 5.17 -4.15
N ASP A 192 -12.10 6.32 -3.58
CA ASP A 192 -11.39 7.59 -3.72
C ASP A 192 -10.72 8.06 -2.43
N ALA A 193 -10.70 7.24 -1.36
CA ALA A 193 -10.00 7.59 -0.11
C ALA A 193 -8.52 7.94 -0.32
N SER A 194 -7.87 7.38 -1.34
CA SER A 194 -6.48 7.72 -1.69
C SER A 194 -6.31 9.09 -2.35
N CYS A 195 -7.41 9.68 -2.84
CA CYS A 195 -7.48 10.98 -3.49
C CYS A 195 -8.07 12.07 -2.57
N GLU A 196 -8.61 11.71 -1.40
CA GLU A 196 -9.12 12.65 -0.42
C GLU A 196 -8.00 13.09 0.55
N ASP A 197 -7.75 14.39 0.62
CA ASP A 197 -6.90 14.96 1.66
C ASP A 197 -7.60 14.77 3.02
N ILE A 198 -6.98 14.00 3.93
CA ILE A 198 -7.50 13.84 5.29
C ILE A 198 -7.42 15.20 5.99
N GLU A 199 -8.57 15.85 6.19
CA GLU A 199 -8.66 17.06 7.00
C GLU A 199 -8.43 16.71 8.48
N ILE A 200 -7.21 16.94 8.97
CA ILE A 200 -6.88 16.75 10.39
C ILE A 200 -7.47 17.93 11.18
N ASP A 201 -8.56 17.72 11.91
CA ASP A 201 -9.00 18.65 12.96
C ASP A 201 -7.98 18.66 14.11
N LYS A 202 -6.98 19.55 14.02
CA LYS A 202 -5.97 19.76 15.07
C LYS A 202 -6.58 20.18 16.41
N ARG A 203 -7.83 20.63 16.44
CA ARG A 203 -8.53 21.02 17.67
C ARG A 203 -9.13 19.80 18.39
N LEU A 204 -9.23 18.65 17.70
CA LEU A 204 -9.81 17.41 18.21
C LEU A 204 -11.16 17.66 18.91
N SER A 205 -12.01 18.47 18.29
CA SER A 205 -13.22 18.99 18.92
C SER A 205 -14.21 17.91 19.37
N PHE A 206 -14.16 16.72 18.75
CA PHE A 206 -14.92 15.54 19.15
C PHE A 206 -14.60 15.06 20.58
N LEU A 207 -13.41 15.36 21.11
CA LEU A 207 -13.00 14.99 22.48
C LEU A 207 -13.56 15.92 23.56
N ASN A 208 -14.14 17.06 23.18
CA ASN A 208 -14.62 18.06 24.14
C ASN A 208 -15.62 17.48 25.15
N GLY A 209 -16.52 16.60 24.71
CA GLY A 209 -17.49 15.94 25.59
C GLY A 209 -16.82 15.05 26.65
N TYR A 210 -15.76 14.33 26.28
CA TYR A 210 -14.99 13.49 27.19
C TYR A 210 -14.22 14.34 28.22
N VAL A 211 -13.56 15.41 27.75
CA VAL A 211 -12.82 16.35 28.60
C VAL A 211 -13.76 17.00 29.61
N GLN A 212 -14.91 17.49 29.16
CA GLN A 212 -15.88 18.14 30.03
C GLN A 212 -16.44 17.18 31.09
N GLN A 213 -16.76 15.94 30.71
CA GLN A 213 -17.21 14.92 31.66
C GLN A 213 -16.14 14.59 32.72
N ALA A 214 -14.86 14.56 32.33
CA ALA A 214 -13.77 14.32 33.27
C ALA A 214 -13.61 15.48 34.26
N LEU A 215 -13.71 16.73 33.79
CA LEU A 215 -13.66 17.93 34.64
C LEU A 215 -14.84 17.97 35.62
N GLU A 216 -16.05 17.63 35.18
CA GLU A 216 -17.24 17.50 36.03
C GLU A 216 -17.06 16.43 37.12
N LYS A 217 -16.29 15.37 36.83
CA LYS A 217 -15.90 14.33 37.80
C LYS A 217 -14.70 14.72 38.68
N GLY A 218 -14.24 15.97 38.60
CA GLY A 218 -13.18 16.51 39.44
C GLY A 218 -11.76 16.34 38.90
N ALA A 219 -11.59 16.01 37.62
CA ALA A 219 -10.27 16.03 37.00
C ALA A 219 -9.69 17.46 36.96
N GLN A 220 -8.36 17.56 37.02
CA GLN A 220 -7.67 18.85 36.89
C GLN A 220 -7.68 19.33 35.43
N PRO A 221 -7.85 20.64 35.17
CA PRO A 221 -7.70 21.22 33.84
C PRO A 221 -6.32 20.94 33.25
N TYR A 222 -6.27 20.81 31.92
CA TYR A 222 -4.99 20.68 31.23
C TYR A 222 -4.11 21.91 31.48
N ILE A 223 -2.90 21.67 31.95
CA ILE A 223 -1.87 22.70 32.12
C ILE A 223 -0.93 22.62 30.91
N PRO A 224 -0.86 23.70 30.10
CA PRO A 224 0.06 23.79 28.97
C PRO A 224 1.51 23.61 29.38
N GLU A 225 2.33 23.00 28.51
CA GLU A 225 3.70 22.58 28.84
C GLU A 225 4.59 23.73 29.34
N ASN A 226 4.42 24.92 28.79
CA ASN A 226 5.11 26.16 29.20
C ASN A 226 4.73 26.63 30.62
N GLU A 227 3.59 26.20 31.16
CA GLU A 227 3.10 26.57 32.50
C GLU A 227 3.39 25.48 33.55
N ARG A 228 3.79 24.27 33.13
CA ARG A 228 4.09 23.15 34.05
C ARG A 228 5.32 23.42 34.92
N SER A 229 6.31 24.16 34.41
CA SER A 229 7.57 24.44 35.12
C SER A 229 7.42 25.40 36.32
N GLY A 230 6.27 26.05 36.48
CA GLY A 230 6.00 26.94 37.62
C GLY A 230 5.47 26.23 38.87
N MET A 231 5.01 24.97 38.76
CA MET A 231 4.33 24.27 39.87
C MET A 231 5.25 23.58 40.87
N LEU A 232 6.56 23.51 40.62
CA LEU A 232 7.51 22.83 41.52
C LEU A 232 7.94 23.65 42.75
N ASN A 233 7.49 24.90 42.92
CA ASN A 233 8.02 25.80 43.97
C ASN A 233 7.06 26.25 45.08
N ILE A 234 5.84 25.69 45.20
CA ILE A 234 4.94 26.08 46.30
C ILE A 234 4.26 24.85 46.91
N SER A 235 4.96 24.18 47.83
CA SER A 235 4.42 23.59 49.08
C SER A 235 5.55 23.00 49.93
N MET A 236 6.46 23.86 50.41
CA MET A 236 7.17 23.64 51.67
C MET A 236 7.12 24.94 52.45
N LYS A 237 6.10 25.10 53.30
CA LYS A 237 6.18 25.98 54.47
C LYS A 237 5.44 25.34 55.64
N LEU A 238 6.28 24.89 56.58
CA LEU A 238 6.11 24.64 58.02
C LEU A 238 5.07 23.60 58.44
#